data_AF-A0A151ZGX3-F1
#
_entry.id   AF-A0A151ZGX3-F1
#
_cell.length_a   1.000
_cell.length_b   1.000
_cell.length_c   1.000
_cell.angle_alpha   90.00
_cell.angle_beta   90.00
_cell.angle_gamma   90.00
#
_symmetry.space_group_name_H-M   'P 1'
#
loop_
_entity.id
_entity.type
_entity.pdbx_description
1 polymer ?
#
loop_
_entity_poly.entity_id
_entity_poly.type
_entity_poly.pdbx_seq_one_letter_code
_entity_poly.pdbx_strand_id
1 'polypeptide(L)'
;MNLFVLDKNTKTSVRYHCDKHVVKLILEAIQMLYCAFHILDEGNDDWKKSAPSTYMKLTHKNHPINKWVRLNDKTYDYTLEYASELLQEYTLRYSKIHSSHVHYEWLSKNKPKNIVYSNSSSVPVMPLAMPDQYKSLPTVSWDDVVTSYRNYYLGEKLSFCSYKGVDWPDWIPVSSRPVKVPKPKQTKTRKQPAKKRKSISDDEQDNDSDVELVPIKQAKTSNNNNTSKKKLKSK
;
A
#
# COMPACT_ATOMS: atom_id res chain seq x y z
N MET A 1 -8.11 -0.76 2.12
CA MET A 1 -7.94 -2.22 2.18
C MET A 1 -9.09 -2.88 1.45
N ASN A 2 -8.79 -3.73 0.48
CA ASN A 2 -9.79 -4.45 -0.29
C ASN A 2 -9.22 -5.81 -0.73
N LEU A 3 -10.09 -6.78 -0.96
CA LEU A 3 -9.78 -7.99 -1.71
C LEU A 3 -10.51 -7.86 -3.04
N PHE A 4 -9.80 -7.58 -4.14
CA PHE A 4 -10.45 -7.51 -5.44
C PHE A 4 -10.68 -8.95 -5.92
N VAL A 5 -11.94 -9.34 -6.12
CA VAL A 5 -12.29 -10.69 -6.59
C VAL A 5 -12.76 -10.57 -8.04
N LEU A 6 -11.88 -10.90 -8.99
CA LEU A 6 -12.09 -10.76 -10.43
C LEU A 6 -12.46 -12.08 -11.12
N ASP A 7 -12.40 -13.17 -10.36
CA ASP A 7 -12.85 -14.51 -10.75
C ASP A 7 -13.21 -15.33 -9.51
N LYS A 8 -14.03 -16.38 -9.67
CA LYS A 8 -14.37 -17.29 -8.57
C LYS A 8 -13.20 -18.19 -8.19
N ASN A 9 -12.32 -18.51 -9.15
CA ASN A 9 -11.06 -19.18 -8.88
C ASN A 9 -10.02 -18.15 -8.43
N THR A 10 -9.47 -18.33 -7.22
CA THR A 10 -8.51 -17.41 -6.60
C THR A 10 -7.30 -17.13 -7.48
N LYS A 11 -6.71 -18.17 -8.05
CA LYS A 11 -5.53 -18.07 -8.91
C LYS A 11 -5.82 -17.27 -10.18
N THR A 12 -6.96 -17.54 -10.83
CA THR A 12 -7.42 -16.76 -11.99
C THR A 12 -7.70 -15.31 -11.61
N SER A 13 -8.37 -15.07 -10.48
CA SER A 13 -8.65 -13.72 -9.98
C SER A 13 -7.37 -12.91 -9.77
N VAL A 14 -6.35 -13.54 -9.16
CA VAL A 14 -5.05 -12.90 -8.93
C VAL A 14 -4.33 -12.59 -10.24
N ARG A 15 -4.36 -13.51 -11.22
CA ARG A 15 -3.80 -13.28 -12.56
C ARG A 15 -4.40 -12.02 -13.20
N TYR A 16 -5.69 -11.76 -12.99
CA TYR A 16 -6.37 -10.59 -13.53
C TYR A 16 -6.04 -9.26 -12.85
N HIS A 17 -5.32 -9.25 -11.73
CA HIS A 17 -4.82 -8.01 -11.14
C HIS A 17 -3.77 -7.36 -12.03
N CYS A 18 -3.84 -6.04 -12.15
CA CYS A 18 -2.78 -5.26 -12.79
C CYS A 18 -1.57 -5.20 -11.88
N ASP A 19 -0.42 -4.85 -12.46
CA ASP A 19 0.87 -4.83 -11.79
C ASP A 19 0.85 -4.06 -10.45
N LYS A 20 0.21 -2.88 -10.43
CA LYS A 20 0.10 -2.08 -9.20
C LYS A 20 -0.70 -2.78 -8.11
N HIS A 21 -1.75 -3.50 -8.49
CA HIS A 21 -2.59 -4.22 -7.54
C HIS A 21 -1.92 -5.49 -7.03
N VAL A 22 -1.18 -6.23 -7.86
CA VAL A 22 -0.40 -7.39 -7.38
C VAL A 22 0.51 -6.98 -6.21
N VAL A 23 1.25 -5.87 -6.33
CA VAL A 23 2.13 -5.39 -5.26
C VAL A 23 1.32 -4.93 -4.04
N LYS A 24 0.31 -4.08 -4.26
CA LYS A 24 -0.45 -3.45 -3.17
C LYS A 24 -1.26 -4.45 -2.36
N LEU A 25 -1.92 -5.40 -3.02
CA LEU A 25 -2.87 -6.31 -2.39
C LEU A 25 -2.19 -7.36 -1.50
N ILE A 26 -0.91 -7.66 -1.72
CA ILE A 26 -0.13 -8.48 -0.78
C ILE A 26 -0.10 -7.81 0.60
N LEU A 27 0.27 -6.53 0.64
CA LEU A 27 0.32 -5.78 1.90
C LEU A 27 -1.06 -5.70 2.55
N GLU A 28 -2.11 -5.40 1.78
CA GLU A 28 -3.46 -5.32 2.32
C GLU A 28 -3.95 -6.68 2.86
N ALA A 29 -3.72 -7.78 2.14
CA ALA A 29 -4.10 -9.12 2.61
C ALA A 29 -3.42 -9.50 3.92
N ILE A 30 -2.11 -9.26 4.04
CA ILE A 30 -1.35 -9.53 5.26
C ILE A 30 -1.81 -8.64 6.42
N GLN A 31 -2.12 -7.36 6.16
CA GLN A 31 -2.72 -6.47 7.16
C GLN A 31 -4.08 -6.98 7.65
N MET A 32 -4.92 -7.52 6.75
CA MET A 32 -6.22 -8.09 7.12
C MET A 32 -6.07 -9.35 7.98
N LEU A 33 -5.11 -10.21 7.66
CA LEU A 33 -4.80 -11.42 8.43
C LEU A 33 -4.27 -11.07 9.83
N TYR A 34 -3.37 -10.10 9.97
CA TYR A 34 -2.95 -9.60 11.29
C TYR A 34 -4.08 -8.90 12.04
N CYS A 35 -5.00 -8.21 11.35
CA CYS A 35 -6.19 -7.63 11.98
C CYS A 35 -7.04 -8.72 12.67
N ALA A 36 -7.09 -9.95 12.13
CA ALA A 36 -7.76 -11.06 12.80
C ALA A 36 -7.09 -11.41 14.13
N PHE A 37 -5.76 -11.56 14.17
CA PHE A 37 -5.02 -11.81 15.41
C PHE A 37 -5.24 -10.73 16.47
N HIS A 38 -5.07 -9.45 16.10
CA HIS A 38 -5.23 -8.33 17.04
C HIS A 38 -6.62 -8.24 17.65
N ILE A 39 -7.66 -8.66 16.91
CA ILE A 39 -9.06 -8.55 17.37
C ILE A 39 -9.54 -9.81 18.07
N LEU A 40 -9.24 -10.99 17.53
CA LEU A 40 -9.74 -12.25 18.07
C LEU A 40 -8.97 -12.63 19.34
N ASP A 41 -7.68 -12.34 19.40
CA ASP A 41 -6.84 -12.63 20.58
C ASP A 41 -6.59 -11.36 21.41
N GLU A 42 -7.52 -10.39 21.38
CA GLU A 42 -7.41 -9.16 22.18
C GLU A 42 -7.23 -9.50 23.67
N GLY A 43 -6.21 -8.89 24.30
CA GLY A 43 -5.81 -9.20 25.68
C GLY A 43 -4.83 -10.37 25.83
N ASN A 44 -4.52 -11.12 24.76
CA ASN A 44 -3.47 -12.14 24.74
C ASN A 44 -2.44 -11.84 23.63
N ASP A 45 -1.28 -11.34 24.05
CA ASP A 45 -0.18 -10.95 23.16
C ASP A 45 0.85 -12.07 22.91
N ASP A 46 0.60 -13.31 23.33
CA ASP A 46 1.57 -14.41 23.19
C ASP A 46 1.98 -14.64 21.73
N TRP A 47 1.04 -14.48 20.79
CA TRP A 47 1.32 -14.66 19.37
C TRP A 47 2.42 -13.71 18.88
N LYS A 48 2.52 -12.50 19.44
CA LYS A 48 3.54 -11.48 19.08
C LYS A 48 4.96 -11.92 19.41
N LYS A 49 5.14 -12.85 20.36
CA LYS A 49 6.45 -13.41 20.74
C LYS A 49 7.04 -14.29 19.65
N SER A 50 6.18 -14.94 18.83
CA SER A 50 6.59 -15.85 17.76
C SER A 50 6.41 -15.26 16.35
N ALA A 51 5.59 -14.23 16.20
CA ALA A 51 5.42 -13.52 14.94
C ALA A 51 6.71 -12.82 14.51
N PRO A 52 6.89 -12.55 13.20
CA PRO A 52 7.97 -11.69 12.72
C PRO A 52 8.00 -10.39 13.51
N SER A 53 9.19 -9.91 13.89
CA SER A 53 9.36 -8.68 14.70
C SER A 53 8.71 -7.45 14.08
N THR A 54 8.51 -7.47 12.75
CA THR A 54 7.85 -6.42 11.96
C THR A 54 6.36 -6.70 11.71
N TYR A 55 5.69 -7.51 12.55
CA TYR A 55 4.26 -7.81 12.38
C TYR A 55 3.43 -6.54 12.22
N MET A 56 2.39 -6.60 11.40
CA MET A 56 1.64 -5.41 11.04
C MET A 56 0.72 -4.98 12.17
N LYS A 57 0.66 -3.66 12.44
CA LYS A 57 -0.21 -3.08 13.46
C LYS A 57 -1.68 -3.16 13.04
N LEU A 58 -2.57 -3.18 14.02
CA LEU A 58 -4.02 -3.16 13.80
C LEU A 58 -4.41 -1.95 12.94
N THR A 59 -5.18 -2.21 11.88
CA THR A 59 -5.63 -1.16 10.96
C THR A 59 -7.05 -1.46 10.46
N HIS A 60 -7.86 -0.41 10.26
CA HIS A 60 -9.20 -0.49 9.67
C HIS A 60 -10.14 -1.56 10.30
N LYS A 61 -10.10 -1.77 11.63
CA LYS A 61 -10.81 -2.89 12.30
C LYS A 61 -12.30 -3.02 11.96
N ASN A 62 -12.97 -1.90 11.68
CA ASN A 62 -14.39 -1.85 11.36
C ASN A 62 -14.72 -1.99 9.87
N HIS A 63 -13.70 -2.06 8.99
CA HIS A 63 -13.90 -2.21 7.56
C HIS A 63 -14.61 -3.54 7.24
N PRO A 64 -15.59 -3.55 6.31
CA PRO A 64 -16.39 -4.74 6.02
C PRO A 64 -15.55 -5.97 5.67
N ILE A 65 -14.53 -5.79 4.83
CA ILE A 65 -13.61 -6.89 4.46
C ILE A 65 -12.83 -7.39 5.68
N ASN A 66 -12.33 -6.50 6.55
CA ASN A 66 -11.62 -6.93 7.76
C ASN A 66 -12.53 -7.74 8.69
N LYS A 67 -13.82 -7.38 8.79
CA LYS A 67 -14.81 -8.15 9.56
C LYS A 67 -15.04 -9.52 8.93
N TRP A 68 -15.13 -9.56 7.60
CA TRP A 68 -15.30 -10.80 6.85
C TRP A 68 -14.09 -11.73 6.98
N VAL A 69 -12.85 -11.24 6.82
CA VAL A 69 -11.63 -12.07 6.95
C VAL A 69 -11.57 -12.80 8.29
N ARG A 70 -11.99 -12.15 9.38
CA ARG A 70 -11.99 -12.73 10.73
C ARG A 70 -13.31 -13.37 11.15
N LEU A 71 -14.24 -13.60 10.21
CA LEU A 71 -15.56 -14.16 10.52
C LEU A 71 -15.45 -15.60 11.02
N ASN A 72 -14.64 -16.42 10.33
CA ASN A 72 -14.33 -17.80 10.72
C ASN A 72 -13.04 -18.28 10.04
N ASP A 73 -12.68 -19.55 10.28
CA ASP A 73 -11.53 -20.21 9.67
C ASP A 73 -11.57 -20.22 8.13
N LYS A 74 -12.75 -20.39 7.51
CA LYS A 74 -12.89 -20.44 6.05
C LYS A 74 -12.58 -19.12 5.37
N THR A 75 -13.05 -18.01 5.93
CA THR A 75 -12.75 -16.66 5.40
C THR A 75 -11.29 -16.29 5.60
N TYR A 76 -10.69 -16.74 6.71
CA TYR A 76 -9.27 -16.57 6.98
C TYR A 76 -8.42 -17.36 5.98
N ASP A 77 -8.77 -18.63 5.75
CA ASP A 77 -8.06 -19.52 4.81
C ASP A 77 -8.18 -19.04 3.37
N TYR A 78 -9.35 -18.54 2.95
CA TYR A 78 -9.50 -17.89 1.65
C TYR A 78 -8.52 -16.72 1.49
N THR A 79 -8.35 -15.92 2.55
CA THR A 79 -7.45 -14.75 2.52
C THR A 79 -5.98 -15.17 2.50
N LEU A 80 -5.62 -16.28 3.17
CA LEU A 80 -4.31 -16.90 3.07
C LEU A 80 -4.03 -17.40 1.65
N GLU A 81 -4.97 -18.14 1.05
CA GLU A 81 -4.85 -18.62 -0.34
C GLU A 81 -4.67 -17.44 -1.30
N TYR A 82 -5.47 -16.39 -1.16
CA TYR A 82 -5.37 -15.18 -1.96
C TYR A 82 -4.00 -14.49 -1.81
N ALA A 83 -3.47 -14.39 -0.58
CA ALA A 83 -2.13 -13.85 -0.33
C ALA A 83 -1.02 -14.74 -0.94
N SER A 84 -1.17 -16.07 -0.87
CA SER A 84 -0.26 -17.03 -1.48
C SER A 84 -0.18 -16.86 -2.99
N GLU A 85 -1.34 -16.83 -3.66
CA GLU A 85 -1.41 -16.67 -5.11
C GLU A 85 -0.85 -15.31 -5.54
N LEU A 86 -1.11 -14.24 -4.79
CA LEU A 86 -0.50 -12.93 -5.04
C LEU A 86 1.03 -12.94 -4.94
N LEU A 87 1.59 -13.66 -3.96
CA LEU A 87 3.04 -13.80 -3.79
C LEU A 87 3.68 -14.59 -4.94
N GLN A 88 3.01 -15.66 -5.40
CA GLN A 88 3.42 -16.43 -6.57
C GLN A 88 3.38 -15.56 -7.83
N GLU A 89 2.29 -14.82 -8.04
CA GLU A 89 2.12 -13.93 -9.19
C GLU A 89 3.15 -12.78 -9.17
N TYR A 90 3.44 -12.20 -8.00
CA TYR A 90 4.51 -11.23 -7.84
C TYR A 90 5.87 -11.81 -8.25
N THR A 91 6.17 -13.03 -7.81
CA THR A 91 7.42 -13.71 -8.15
C THR A 91 7.51 -13.97 -9.66
N LEU A 92 6.41 -14.39 -10.28
CA LEU A 92 6.31 -14.60 -11.73
C LEU A 92 6.59 -13.30 -12.51
N ARG A 93 5.97 -12.18 -12.13
CA ARG A 93 6.06 -10.91 -12.89
C ARG A 93 7.37 -10.14 -12.68
N TYR A 94 7.96 -10.27 -11.49
CA TYR A 94 9.11 -9.44 -11.08
C TYR A 94 10.38 -10.23 -10.84
N SER A 95 10.34 -11.56 -10.85
CA SER A 95 11.47 -12.45 -10.56
C SER A 95 12.13 -12.11 -9.21
N LYS A 96 11.30 -11.76 -8.22
CA LYS A 96 11.72 -11.33 -6.87
C LYS A 96 10.76 -11.91 -5.84
N ILE A 97 11.26 -12.16 -4.64
CA ILE A 97 10.43 -12.51 -3.48
C ILE A 97 9.95 -11.21 -2.83
N HIS A 98 8.65 -11.09 -2.57
CA HIS A 98 8.09 -9.94 -1.87
C HIS A 98 8.48 -9.97 -0.39
N SER A 99 8.76 -8.81 0.21
CA SER A 99 9.18 -8.73 1.63
C SER A 99 8.16 -9.32 2.59
N SER A 100 6.87 -9.30 2.24
CA SER A 100 5.80 -9.88 3.04
C SER A 100 5.71 -11.41 3.01
N HIS A 101 6.56 -12.10 2.24
CA HIS A 101 6.59 -13.56 2.23
C HIS A 101 6.83 -14.13 3.63
N VAL A 102 7.74 -13.54 4.42
CA VAL A 102 8.00 -13.94 5.81
C VAL A 102 6.76 -13.83 6.72
N HIS A 103 5.91 -12.83 6.47
CA HIS A 103 4.66 -12.68 7.21
C HIS A 103 3.65 -13.75 6.81
N TYR A 104 3.52 -14.01 5.51
CA TYR A 104 2.68 -15.09 5.00
C TYR A 104 3.10 -16.46 5.55
N GLU A 105 4.40 -16.77 5.58
CA GLU A 105 4.89 -18.04 6.11
C GLU A 105 4.52 -18.25 7.58
N TRP A 106 4.57 -17.19 8.39
CA TRP A 106 4.13 -17.29 9.77
C TRP A 106 2.60 -17.42 9.88
N LEU A 107 1.84 -16.58 9.15
CA LEU A 107 0.37 -16.58 9.16
C LEU A 107 -0.24 -17.87 8.61
N SER A 108 0.42 -18.55 7.67
CA SER A 108 -0.02 -19.85 7.14
C SER A 108 0.18 -21.00 8.12
N LYS A 109 1.07 -20.84 9.12
CA LYS A 109 1.37 -21.84 10.15
C LYS A 109 0.69 -21.54 11.49
N ASN A 110 0.14 -20.35 11.66
CA ASN A 110 -0.44 -19.88 12.92
C ASN A 110 -1.80 -19.25 12.64
N LYS A 111 -2.83 -19.67 13.37
CA LYS A 111 -4.16 -19.05 13.35
C LYS A 111 -4.45 -18.36 14.69
N PRO A 112 -5.31 -17.33 14.72
CA PRO A 112 -5.78 -16.74 15.98
C PRO A 112 -6.41 -17.82 16.87
N LYS A 113 -6.11 -17.81 18.16
CA LYS A 113 -6.59 -18.84 19.11
C LYS A 113 -8.12 -18.86 19.20
N ASN A 114 -8.73 -17.67 19.18
CA ASN A 114 -10.17 -17.51 19.31
C ASN A 114 -10.90 -17.44 17.96
N ILE A 115 -10.31 -17.98 16.89
CA ILE A 115 -11.00 -18.05 15.59
C ILE A 115 -12.19 -19.01 15.67
N VAL A 116 -13.31 -18.61 15.10
CA VAL A 116 -14.49 -19.47 14.99
C VAL A 116 -14.24 -20.51 13.91
N TYR A 117 -14.39 -21.79 14.23
CA TYR A 117 -14.32 -22.88 13.25
C TYR A 117 -15.71 -23.16 12.69
N SER A 118 -15.85 -23.06 11.36
CA SER A 118 -17.09 -23.31 10.65
C SER A 118 -17.25 -24.79 10.32
N ASN A 119 -18.44 -25.34 10.59
CA ASN A 119 -18.83 -26.68 10.11
C ASN A 119 -19.21 -26.69 8.63
N SER A 120 -19.38 -25.53 7.99
CA SER A 120 -19.66 -25.43 6.55
C SER A 120 -18.38 -25.61 5.75
N SER A 121 -18.47 -26.34 4.64
CA SER A 121 -17.42 -26.41 3.63
C SER A 121 -17.35 -25.14 2.75
N SER A 122 -18.40 -24.33 2.73
CA SER A 122 -18.46 -23.11 1.90
C SER A 122 -17.88 -21.88 2.60
N VAL A 123 -17.19 -21.04 1.82
CA VAL A 123 -16.77 -19.70 2.27
C VAL A 123 -17.97 -18.74 2.15
N PRO A 124 -18.33 -18.02 3.23
CA PRO A 124 -19.38 -17.00 3.19
C PRO A 124 -19.14 -15.95 2.09
N VAL A 125 -20.19 -15.49 1.43
CA VAL A 125 -20.10 -14.45 0.38
C VAL A 125 -19.44 -13.19 0.95
N MET A 126 -18.45 -12.66 0.23
CA MET A 126 -17.66 -11.51 0.67
C MET A 126 -18.44 -10.19 0.50
N PRO A 127 -18.41 -9.27 1.48
CA PRO A 127 -19.02 -7.94 1.32
C PRO A 127 -18.27 -7.09 0.29
N LEU A 128 -18.95 -6.11 -0.31
CA LEU A 128 -18.38 -5.23 -1.33
C LEU A 128 -17.85 -3.93 -0.71
N ALA A 129 -16.55 -3.68 -0.85
CA ALA A 129 -15.90 -2.43 -0.44
C ALA A 129 -15.60 -1.52 -1.65
N MET A 130 -16.66 -0.98 -2.25
CA MET A 130 -16.60 -0.14 -3.45
C MET A 130 -17.80 0.84 -3.49
N PRO A 131 -17.77 1.88 -4.34
CA PRO A 131 -18.93 2.75 -4.58
C PRO A 131 -20.17 1.98 -5.06
N ASP A 132 -21.36 2.44 -4.68
CA ASP A 132 -22.62 1.74 -4.94
C ASP A 132 -22.91 1.55 -6.43
N GLN A 133 -22.50 2.50 -7.27
CA GLN A 133 -22.70 2.45 -8.73
C GLN A 133 -22.06 1.25 -9.44
N TYR A 134 -21.12 0.56 -8.78
CA TYR A 134 -20.48 -0.64 -9.34
C TYR A 134 -21.06 -1.94 -8.79
N LYS A 135 -21.88 -1.89 -7.74
CA LYS A 135 -22.38 -3.08 -7.06
C LYS A 135 -23.52 -3.72 -7.85
N SER A 136 -23.43 -5.03 -8.07
CA SER A 136 -24.56 -5.88 -8.46
C SER A 136 -25.39 -6.16 -7.21
N LEU A 137 -26.59 -5.58 -7.13
CA LEU A 137 -27.49 -5.68 -5.98
C LEU A 137 -28.79 -6.42 -6.35
N PRO A 138 -29.30 -7.31 -5.48
CA PRO A 138 -28.69 -7.73 -4.21
C PRO A 138 -27.46 -8.63 -4.44
N THR A 139 -26.43 -8.51 -3.60
CA THR A 139 -25.24 -9.38 -3.66
C THR A 139 -25.51 -10.64 -2.83
N VAL A 140 -25.87 -11.73 -3.49
CA VAL A 140 -26.24 -13.00 -2.83
C VAL A 140 -25.33 -14.16 -3.22
N SER A 141 -24.51 -13.99 -4.26
CA SER A 141 -23.64 -15.01 -4.81
C SER A 141 -22.22 -14.50 -5.07
N TRP A 142 -21.28 -15.41 -5.29
CA TRP A 142 -19.93 -15.06 -5.74
C TRP A 142 -19.91 -14.49 -7.16
N ASP A 143 -20.89 -14.82 -8.01
CA ASP A 143 -21.02 -14.22 -9.34
C ASP A 143 -21.37 -12.73 -9.26
N ASP A 144 -22.20 -12.33 -8.29
CA ASP A 144 -22.49 -10.91 -8.00
C ASP A 144 -21.24 -10.16 -7.53
N VAL A 145 -20.43 -10.82 -6.68
CA VAL A 145 -19.16 -10.26 -6.19
C VAL A 145 -18.21 -10.03 -7.34
N VAL A 146 -17.99 -11.05 -8.19
CA VAL A 146 -17.11 -10.95 -9.37
C VAL A 146 -17.59 -9.87 -10.32
N THR A 147 -18.89 -9.84 -10.63
CA THR A 147 -19.49 -8.82 -11.49
C THR A 147 -19.24 -7.41 -10.95
N SER A 148 -19.45 -7.22 -9.65
CA SER A 148 -19.26 -5.92 -9.01
C SER A 148 -17.81 -5.44 -9.08
N TYR A 149 -16.85 -6.32 -8.78
CA TYR A 149 -15.44 -5.99 -8.83
C TYR A 149 -14.95 -5.77 -10.26
N ARG A 150 -15.44 -6.53 -11.25
CA ARG A 150 -15.14 -6.30 -12.67
C ARG A 150 -15.66 -4.93 -13.13
N ASN A 151 -16.90 -4.57 -12.77
CA ASN A 151 -17.47 -3.25 -13.04
C ASN A 151 -16.61 -2.14 -12.43
N TYR A 152 -16.22 -2.28 -11.16
CA TYR A 152 -15.36 -1.32 -10.49
C TYR A 152 -13.98 -1.23 -11.15
N TYR A 153 -13.43 -2.35 -11.62
CA TYR A 153 -12.16 -2.40 -12.31
C TYR A 153 -12.19 -1.64 -13.64
N LEU A 154 -13.21 -1.89 -14.46
CA LEU A 154 -13.41 -1.24 -15.75
C LEU A 154 -13.64 0.27 -15.58
N GLY A 155 -14.48 0.66 -14.60
CA GLY A 155 -14.84 2.04 -14.39
C GLY A 155 -13.72 2.91 -13.79
N GLU A 156 -12.95 2.38 -12.84
CA GLU A 156 -12.10 3.22 -11.97
C GLU A 156 -10.63 2.81 -11.92
N LYS A 157 -10.29 1.61 -12.39
CA LYS A 157 -8.93 1.06 -12.25
C LYS A 157 -8.22 0.92 -13.58
N LEU A 158 -8.97 0.68 -14.65
CA LEU A 158 -8.45 0.37 -15.97
C LEU A 158 -7.46 1.42 -16.50
N SER A 159 -7.68 2.70 -16.21
CA SER A 159 -6.86 3.83 -16.67
C SER A 159 -5.37 3.74 -16.31
N PHE A 160 -5.01 3.01 -15.25
CA PHE A 160 -3.61 2.81 -14.83
C PHE A 160 -3.12 1.38 -14.94
N CYS A 161 -3.93 0.48 -15.51
CA CYS A 161 -3.61 -0.94 -15.52
C CYS A 161 -2.48 -1.26 -16.52
N SER A 162 -1.50 -2.01 -16.03
CA SER A 162 -0.50 -2.69 -16.83
C SER A 162 -0.42 -4.16 -16.42
N TYR A 163 -0.05 -5.02 -17.37
CA TYR A 163 0.03 -6.47 -17.20
C TYR A 163 1.38 -6.95 -17.73
N LYS A 164 2.39 -6.95 -16.87
CA LYS A 164 3.75 -7.31 -17.26
C LYS A 164 3.96 -8.82 -17.15
N GLY A 165 4.38 -9.44 -18.27
CA GLY A 165 4.77 -10.86 -18.28
C GLY A 165 3.61 -11.83 -18.17
N VAL A 166 2.38 -11.35 -18.34
CA VAL A 166 1.14 -12.16 -18.34
C VAL A 166 0.18 -11.66 -19.40
N ASP A 167 -0.79 -12.49 -19.73
CA ASP A 167 -1.81 -12.16 -20.71
C ASP A 167 -2.75 -11.06 -20.23
N TRP A 168 -3.27 -10.32 -21.22
CA TRP A 168 -4.34 -9.37 -20.98
C TRP A 168 -5.61 -10.12 -20.59
N PRO A 169 -6.32 -9.72 -19.52
CA PRO A 169 -7.56 -10.37 -19.12
C PRO A 169 -8.59 -10.36 -20.26
N ASP A 170 -9.19 -11.51 -20.54
CA ASP A 170 -10.17 -11.75 -21.60
C ASP A 170 -11.46 -10.93 -21.43
N TRP A 171 -11.87 -10.68 -20.19
CA TRP A 171 -13.04 -9.86 -19.86
C TRP A 171 -12.80 -8.35 -19.94
N ILE A 172 -11.55 -7.89 -20.16
CA ILE A 172 -11.25 -6.48 -20.36
C ILE A 172 -11.20 -6.17 -21.86
N PRO A 173 -11.89 -5.14 -22.36
CA PRO A 173 -11.88 -4.77 -23.78
C PRO A 173 -10.46 -4.61 -24.35
N VAL A 174 -10.19 -5.24 -25.49
CA VAL A 174 -8.88 -5.20 -26.16
C VAL A 174 -8.50 -3.77 -26.57
N SER A 175 -9.49 -2.94 -26.92
CA SER A 175 -9.32 -1.52 -27.23
C SER A 175 -8.71 -0.71 -26.09
N SER A 176 -8.82 -1.20 -24.85
CA SER A 176 -8.25 -0.57 -23.66
C SER A 176 -6.81 -0.97 -23.37
N ARG A 177 -6.21 -1.84 -24.20
CA ARG A 177 -4.81 -2.25 -24.03
C ARG A 177 -3.89 -1.04 -24.23
N PRO A 178 -2.94 -0.76 -23.31
CA PRO A 178 -1.97 0.30 -23.51
C PRO A 178 -1.18 0.06 -24.79
N VAL A 179 -1.27 0.99 -25.74
CA VAL A 179 -0.46 0.96 -26.96
C VAL A 179 0.99 1.19 -26.54
N LYS A 180 1.87 0.21 -26.81
CA LYS A 180 3.31 0.39 -26.65
C LYS A 180 3.80 1.39 -27.69
N VAL A 181 3.75 2.68 -27.37
CA VAL A 181 4.40 3.70 -28.20
C VAL A 181 5.92 3.49 -28.07
N PRO A 182 6.65 3.22 -29.16
CA PRO A 182 8.10 3.11 -29.10
C PRO A 182 8.68 4.43 -28.54
N LYS A 183 9.44 4.36 -27.44
CA LYS A 183 10.14 5.55 -26.95
C LYS A 183 11.15 5.97 -28.02
N PRO A 184 11.14 7.24 -28.48
CA PRO A 184 12.17 7.72 -29.40
C PRO A 184 13.55 7.52 -28.76
N LYS A 185 14.48 6.95 -29.52
CA LYS A 185 15.87 6.75 -29.10
C LYS A 185 16.46 8.13 -28.79
N GLN A 186 16.66 8.44 -27.50
CA GLN A 186 17.41 9.62 -27.12
C GLN A 186 18.87 9.43 -27.52
N THR A 187 19.30 10.13 -28.56
CA THR A 187 20.70 10.22 -28.97
C THR A 187 21.47 10.89 -27.83
N LYS A 188 22.39 10.17 -27.19
CA LYS A 188 23.26 10.73 -26.15
C LYS A 188 24.20 11.75 -26.80
N THR A 189 23.92 13.04 -26.66
CA THR A 189 24.87 14.10 -27.00
C THR A 189 26.02 14.05 -25.99
N ARG A 190 27.20 13.65 -26.47
CA ARG A 190 28.45 13.58 -25.69
C ARG A 190 28.84 14.99 -25.24
N LYS A 191 28.65 15.31 -23.95
CA LYS A 191 29.22 16.54 -23.35
C LYS A 191 30.75 16.44 -23.35
N GLN A 192 31.44 17.45 -23.91
CA GLN A 192 32.89 17.58 -23.83
C GLN A 192 33.31 17.95 -22.39
N PRO A 193 34.49 17.49 -21.91
CA PRO A 193 34.95 17.79 -20.56
C PRO A 193 35.46 19.23 -20.44
N ALA A 194 35.12 19.88 -19.32
CA ALA A 194 35.54 21.23 -18.97
C ALA A 194 37.05 21.30 -18.66
N LYS A 195 37.72 22.33 -19.20
CA LYS A 195 39.14 22.64 -18.94
C LYS A 195 39.31 23.10 -17.47
N LYS A 196 40.19 22.42 -16.71
CA LYS A 196 40.69 22.89 -15.40
C LYS A 196 41.52 24.16 -15.59
N ARG A 197 41.18 25.24 -14.87
CA ARG A 197 42.07 26.39 -14.66
C ARG A 197 43.11 26.03 -13.58
N LYS A 198 44.40 26.21 -13.89
CA LYS A 198 45.50 26.14 -12.93
C LYS A 198 45.54 27.43 -12.09
N SER A 199 45.73 27.26 -10.79
CA SER A 199 46.10 28.29 -9.81
C SER A 199 47.55 28.72 -10.02
N ILE A 200 47.82 30.01 -9.91
CA ILE A 200 49.15 30.60 -9.74
C ILE A 200 49.06 31.46 -8.48
N SER A 201 49.92 31.14 -7.52
CA SER A 201 50.31 31.94 -6.35
C SER A 201 51.16 33.13 -6.80
N ASP A 202 51.22 34.19 -6.01
CA ASP A 202 52.47 34.61 -5.35
C ASP A 202 52.20 35.86 -4.48
N ASP A 203 52.96 35.89 -3.39
CA ASP A 203 52.85 36.69 -2.19
C ASP A 203 53.45 38.12 -2.27
N GLU A 204 53.14 38.89 -1.22
CA GLU A 204 53.90 40.00 -0.60
C GLU A 204 54.02 41.38 -1.28
N GLN A 205 53.45 42.43 -0.63
CA GLN A 205 54.23 43.37 0.21
C GLN A 205 53.37 44.45 0.91
N ASP A 206 53.92 44.91 2.04
CA ASP A 206 53.43 45.77 3.13
C ASP A 206 52.99 47.21 2.81
N ASN A 207 52.09 47.78 3.63
CA ASN A 207 52.43 48.85 4.60
C ASN A 207 51.20 49.42 5.36
N ASP A 208 51.25 49.24 6.68
CA ASP A 208 51.14 50.22 7.78
C ASP A 208 50.13 51.40 7.72
N SER A 209 49.21 51.46 8.71
CA SER A 209 49.14 52.50 9.75
C SER A 209 47.76 52.61 10.44
N ASP A 210 47.79 52.32 11.74
CA ASP A 210 47.22 53.07 12.86
C ASP A 210 45.70 53.22 13.17
N VAL A 211 45.47 53.07 14.49
CA VAL A 211 44.46 53.64 15.41
C VAL A 211 43.27 52.77 15.87
N GLU A 212 43.53 52.22 17.07
CA GLU A 212 42.74 51.84 18.24
C GLU A 212 41.37 52.53 18.50
N LEU A 213 40.34 51.77 18.95
CA LEU A 213 39.69 51.86 20.28
C LEU A 213 38.39 51.02 20.38
N VAL A 214 38.16 50.48 21.57
CA VAL A 214 37.21 49.40 21.93
C VAL A 214 35.90 49.96 22.57
N PRO A 215 34.99 49.14 23.15
CA PRO A 215 33.57 48.96 22.78
C PRO A 215 32.59 49.77 23.66
N ILE A 216 31.26 49.66 23.48
CA ILE A 216 30.24 49.62 24.57
C ILE A 216 28.77 49.43 24.07
N LYS A 217 28.15 48.38 24.62
CA LYS A 217 26.78 48.14 25.14
C LYS A 217 25.49 48.71 24.51
N GLN A 218 24.58 47.75 24.24
CA GLN A 218 23.17 47.61 24.68
C GLN A 218 22.29 48.83 25.05
N ALA A 219 21.08 48.87 24.46
CA ALA A 219 19.76 49.01 25.12
C ALA A 219 18.66 48.73 24.06
N LYS A 220 17.79 47.72 24.19
CA LYS A 220 16.50 47.65 24.94
C LYS A 220 15.52 48.80 24.72
N THR A 221 14.36 48.46 24.15
CA THR A 221 12.96 48.81 24.53
C THR A 221 12.05 48.19 23.44
N SER A 222 10.92 47.51 23.63
CA SER A 222 9.87 47.37 24.66
C SER A 222 8.52 47.77 24.04
N ASN A 223 7.48 46.99 24.36
CA ASN A 223 6.03 47.28 24.31
C ASN A 223 5.29 47.21 22.95
N ASN A 224 4.04 46.73 22.85
CA ASN A 224 3.09 46.14 23.82
C ASN A 224 1.91 45.48 23.08
N ASN A 225 1.32 44.46 23.72
CA ASN A 225 -0.11 44.10 23.84
C ASN A 225 -1.13 44.39 22.71
N ASN A 226 -1.95 43.39 22.34
CA ASN A 226 -3.26 43.23 23.00
C ASN A 226 -4.02 41.93 22.66
N THR A 227 -4.70 41.43 23.70
CA THR A 227 -5.65 40.32 23.82
C THR A 227 -7.02 40.55 23.20
N SER A 228 -7.73 39.48 22.79
CA SER A 228 -9.10 39.20 23.28
C SER A 228 -9.64 37.80 22.92
N LYS A 229 -10.06 37.10 23.97
CA LYS A 229 -10.93 35.90 23.97
C LYS A 229 -12.37 36.31 23.65
N LYS A 230 -13.15 35.44 23.00
CA LYS A 230 -14.59 35.30 23.30
C LYS A 230 -15.08 33.87 23.08
N LYS A 231 -15.40 33.21 24.18
CA LYS A 231 -16.33 32.07 24.29
C LYS A 231 -17.74 32.56 23.98
N LEU A 232 -18.54 31.77 23.27
CA LEU A 232 -19.99 31.72 23.50
C LEU A 232 -20.47 30.26 23.45
N LYS A 233 -21.19 29.88 24.52
CA LYS A 233 -22.00 28.66 24.71
C LYS A 233 -23.47 29.10 24.78
N SER A 234 -24.37 28.11 24.67
CA SER A 234 -25.85 28.13 24.74
C SER A 234 -26.54 28.27 23.37
N LYS A 235 -27.56 27.48 23.03
CA LYS A 235 -28.49 26.65 23.81
C LYS A 235 -28.53 25.21 23.31
#